data_AF-A0A2P6TFH4-F1
#
_entry.id   AF-A0A2P6TFH4-F1
#
_cell.length_a   1.000
_cell.length_b   1.000
_cell.length_c   1.000
_cell.angle_alpha   90.00
_cell.angle_beta   90.00
_cell.angle_gamma   90.00
#
_symmetry.space_group_name_H-M   'P 1'
#
loop_
_entity.id
_entity.type
_entity.pdbx_description
1 polymer ?
#
loop_
_entity_poly.entity_id
_entity_poly.type
_entity_poly.pdbx_seq_one_letter_code
_entity_poly.pdbx_strand_id
1 'polypeptide(L)' 'MRKLKHHEHKLLKKVDFLQWKNEHNLRELQVMRRYHITNRDDYKLYNRLCGQITKLTATLKRLDPKDSTRIELTDQLLN' A
#
# COMPACT_ATOMS: atom_id res chain seq x y z
N MET A 1 -7.70 -26.10 9.61
CA MET A 1 -9.11 -25.84 9.96
C MET A 1 -10.02 -26.82 9.24
N ARG A 2 -11.14 -27.21 9.86
CA ARG A 2 -12.15 -28.04 9.18
C ARG A 2 -12.86 -27.22 8.09
N LYS A 3 -13.19 -27.85 6.97
CA LYS A 3 -14.06 -27.25 5.95
C LYS A 3 -15.48 -27.09 6.51
N LEU A 4 -16.04 -25.88 6.40
CA LEU A 4 -17.41 -25.59 6.81
C LEU A 4 -18.41 -26.26 5.86
N LYS A 5 -19.52 -26.78 6.41
CA LYS A 5 -20.67 -27.27 5.64
C LYS A 5 -21.41 -26.08 5.01
N HIS A 6 -22.25 -26.35 4.01
CA HIS A 6 -22.99 -25.29 3.28
C HIS A 6 -23.78 -24.35 4.20
N HIS A 7 -24.50 -24.88 5.19
CA HIS A 7 -25.27 -24.06 6.14
C HIS A 7 -24.36 -23.26 7.08
N GLU A 8 -23.24 -23.83 7.53
CA GLU A 8 -22.25 -23.15 8.38
C GLU A 8 -21.60 -21.98 7.61
N HIS A 9 -21.26 -22.18 6.34
CA HIS A 9 -20.72 -21.11 5.48
C HIS A 9 -21.75 -19.99 5.23
N LYS A 10 -23.05 -20.32 5.13
CA LYS A 10 -24.12 -19.33 4.97
C LYS A 10 -24.27 -18.44 6.21
N LEU A 11 -24.04 -18.98 7.41
CA LEU A 11 -24.05 -18.21 8.67
C LEU A 11 -22.74 -17.43 8.87
N LEU A 12 -21.60 -18.04 8.53
CA LEU A 12 -20.26 -17.51 8.80
C LEU A 12 -19.60 -16.85 7.58
N LYS A 13 -20.37 -16.08 6.79
CA LYS A 13 -19.89 -15.47 5.53
C LYS A 13 -18.75 -14.46 5.71
N LYS A 14 -18.67 -13.80 6.87
CA LYS A 14 -17.66 -12.77 7.17
C LYS A 14 -16.51 -13.32 8.01
N VAL A 15 -16.53 -14.61 8.37
CA VAL A 15 -15.53 -15.21 9.24
C VAL A 15 -14.45 -15.83 8.36
N ASP A 16 -13.33 -15.14 8.28
CA ASP A 16 -12.08 -15.64 7.73
C ASP A 16 -11.00 -15.41 8.78
N PHE A 17 -10.28 -16.47 9.14
CA PHE A 17 -9.23 -16.43 10.17
C PHE A 17 -7.86 -16.04 9.61
N LEU A 18 -7.68 -16.12 8.29
CA LEU A 18 -6.41 -15.83 7.61
C LEU A 18 -6.43 -14.47 6.92
N GLN A 19 -7.59 -14.05 6.40
CA GLN A 19 -7.72 -12.79 5.67
C GLN A 19 -8.72 -11.85 6.35
N TRP A 20 -8.21 -10.82 7.01
CA TRP A 20 -9.03 -9.75 7.58
C TRP A 20 -9.10 -8.56 6.62
N LYS A 21 -10.30 -8.00 6.44
CA LYS A 21 -10.55 -6.93 5.45
C LYS A 21 -9.74 -5.65 5.68
N ASN A 22 -9.41 -5.35 6.94
CA ASN A 22 -8.64 -4.17 7.30
C ASN A 22 -7.13 -4.40 7.28
N GLU A 23 -6.66 -5.62 7.02
CA GLU A 23 -5.25 -5.93 6.95
C GLU A 23 -4.77 -6.05 5.50
N HIS A 24 -3.94 -5.10 5.05
CA HIS A 24 -3.19 -5.22 3.80
C HIS A 24 -1.99 -6.18 3.89
N ASN A 25 -2.06 -7.17 4.79
CA ASN A 25 -0.97 -8.08 5.15
C ASN A 25 -0.46 -8.90 3.95
N LEU A 26 -1.36 -9.28 3.03
CA LEU A 26 -0.99 -10.13 1.89
C LEU A 26 -0.01 -9.44 0.94
N ARG A 27 -0.18 -8.15 0.67
CA ARG A 27 0.70 -7.40 -0.24
C ARG A 27 2.07 -7.20 0.38
N GLU A 28 2.12 -6.83 1.66
CA GLU A 28 3.35 -6.72 2.44
C GLU A 28 4.14 -8.03 2.39
N LEU A 29 3.51 -9.16 2.76
CA LEU A 29 4.15 -10.47 2.76
C LEU A 29 4.57 -10.97 1.37
N GLN A 30 3.87 -10.58 0.31
CA GLN A 30 4.26 -10.90 -1.07
C GLN A 30 5.51 -10.14 -1.50
N VAL A 31 5.58 -8.84 -1.19
CA VAL A 31 6.73 -7.99 -1.53
C VAL A 31 7.95 -8.40 -0.70
N MET A 32 7.78 -8.61 0.61
CA MET A 32 8.86 -9.07 1.47
C MET A 32 9.46 -10.38 1.00
N ARG A 33 8.62 -11.36 0.61
CA ARG A 33 9.09 -12.64 0.05
C ARG A 33 9.79 -12.48 -1.29
N ARG A 34 9.29 -11.62 -2.18
CA ARG A 34 9.88 -11.41 -3.51
C ARG A 34 11.27 -10.78 -3.44
N TYR A 35 11.45 -9.80 -2.57
CA TYR A 35 12.69 -9.03 -2.45
C TYR A 35 13.55 -9.42 -1.26
N HIS A 36 13.20 -10.51 -0.57
CA HIS A 36 13.91 -11.04 0.60
C HIS A 36 14.14 -9.99 1.71
N ILE A 37 13.14 -9.13 1.92
CA ILE A 37 13.16 -8.16 3.03
C ILE A 37 12.94 -8.94 4.32
N THR A 38 13.94 -8.96 5.19
CA THR A 38 13.94 -9.73 6.44
C THR A 38 13.18 -9.01 7.55
N ASN A 39 13.37 -7.70 7.68
CA ASN A 39 12.71 -6.90 8.70
C ASN A 39 11.40 -6.31 8.17
N ARG A 40 10.33 -6.51 8.94
CA ARG A 40 9.01 -5.99 8.61
C ARG A 40 8.93 -4.46 8.69
N ASP A 41 9.69 -3.85 9.59
CA ASP A 41 9.67 -2.40 9.77
C ASP A 41 10.28 -1.65 8.58
N ASP A 42 11.23 -2.26 7.87
CA ASP A 42 11.83 -1.70 6.65
C ASP A 42 10.76 -1.54 5.56
N TYR A 43 9.90 -2.55 5.36
CA TYR A 43 8.79 -2.45 4.41
C TYR A 43 7.83 -1.30 4.76
N LYS A 44 7.49 -1.16 6.05
CA LYS A 44 6.62 -0.07 6.51
C LYS A 44 7.25 1.30 6.27
N LEU A 45 8.56 1.43 6.51
CA LEU A 45 9.32 2.66 6.29
C LEU A 45 9.33 3.03 4.81
N TYR A 46 9.63 2.08 3.91
CA TYR A 46 9.58 2.31 2.47
C TYR A 46 8.17 2.67 1.98
N ASN A 47 7.15 1.98 2.46
CA ASN A 47 5.78 2.27 2.10
C ASN A 47 5.34 3.67 2.56
N ARG A 48 5.77 4.11 3.76
CA ARG A 48 5.53 5.47 4.26
C ARG A 48 6.25 6.52 3.39
N LEU A 49 7.50 6.28 3.01
CA LEU A 49 8.28 7.15 2.14
C LEU A 49 7.58 7.32 0.78
N CYS A 50 7.19 6.20 0.15
CA CYS A 50 6.41 6.24 -1.10
C CYS A 50 5.09 7.02 -0.94
N GLY A 51 4.42 6.88 0.20
CA GLY A 51 3.21 7.64 0.52
C GLY A 51 3.46 9.16 0.59
N GLN A 52 4.58 9.59 1.18
CA GLN A 52 4.98 11.00 1.23
C GLN A 52 5.26 11.55 -0.17
N ILE A 53 6.02 10.81 -0.99
CA ILE A 53 6.30 11.18 -2.39
C ILE A 53 5.01 11.28 -3.21
N THR A 54 4.09 10.32 -3.04
CA THR A 54 2.79 10.32 -3.72
C THR A 54 1.92 11.52 -3.30
N LYS A 55 1.98 11.90 -2.01
CA LYS A 55 1.26 13.08 -1.51
C LYS A 55 1.84 14.37 -2.08
N LEU A 56 3.17 14.48 -2.15
CA LEU A 56 3.85 15.62 -2.76
C LEU A 56 3.49 15.77 -4.23
N THR A 57 3.64 14.69 -5.01
CA THR A 57 3.29 14.68 -6.45
C THR A 57 1.81 14.96 -6.70
N ALA A 58 0.90 14.46 -5.85
CA ALA A 58 -0.51 14.80 -5.92
C ALA A 58 -0.78 16.29 -5.65
N THR A 59 0.03 16.93 -4.79
CA THR A 59 -0.06 18.36 -4.50
C THR A 59 0.46 19.18 -5.69
N LEU A 60 1.62 18.81 -6.25
CA LEU A 60 2.18 19.44 -7.45
C LEU A 60 1.23 19.34 -8.65
N LYS A 61 0.55 18.20 -8.80
CA LYS A 61 -0.44 17.99 -9.87
C LYS A 61 -1.65 18.94 -9.76
N ARG A 62 -1.98 19.44 -8.57
CA ARG A 62 -3.09 20.39 -8.36
C ARG A 62 -2.72 21.83 -8.75
N LEU A 63 -1.43 22.16 -8.84
CA LEU A 63 -0.96 23.48 -9.29
C LEU A 63 -1.15 23.64 -10.80
N ASP A 64 -1.21 24.89 -11.26
CA ASP A 64 -1.32 25.18 -12.69
C ASP A 64 -0.11 24.61 -13.46
N PRO A 65 -0.30 24.04 -14.66
CA PRO A 65 0.80 23.50 -15.46
C PRO A 65 1.89 24.51 -15.84
N LYS A 66 1.58 25.81 -15.86
CA LYS A 66 2.51 26.88 -16.23
C LYS A 66 3.21 27.53 -15.03
N ASP A 67 2.88 27.11 -13.81
CA ASP A 67 3.51 27.62 -12.60
C ASP A 67 5.00 27.23 -12.59
N SER A 68 5.89 28.22 -12.46
CA SER A 68 7.34 28.01 -12.44
C SER A 68 7.75 27.11 -11.28
N THR A 69 7.08 27.20 -10.13
CA THR A 69 7.37 26.40 -8.94
C THR A 69 7.08 24.92 -9.17
N ARG A 70 5.99 24.61 -9.89
CA ARG A 70 5.64 23.25 -10.25
C ARG A 70 6.71 22.65 -11.17
N ILE A 71 7.18 23.40 -12.15
CA ILE A 71 8.18 22.93 -13.12
C ILE A 71 9.50 22.66 -12.40
N GLU A 72 9.99 23.61 -11.61
CA GLU A 72 11.24 23.48 -10.85
C GLU A 72 11.21 22.30 -9.86
N LEU A 73 10.15 22.20 -9.05
CA LEU A 73 10.02 21.12 -8.07
C LEU A 73 9.82 19.75 -8.73
N THR A 74 9.21 19.69 -9.92
CA THR A 74 9.09 18.43 -10.66
C THR A 74 10.44 18.01 -11.23
N ASP A 75 11.23 18.95 -11.73
CA ASP A 75 12.59 18.69 -12.22
C ASP A 75 13.52 18.19 -11.10
N GLN A 76 13.50 18.84 -9.94
CA GLN A 76 14.25 18.41 -8.75
C GLN A 76 13.83 17.04 -8.20
N LEU A 77 12.59 16.60 -8.46
CA LEU A 77 12.09 15.31 -7.98
C LEU A 77 12.47 14.15 -8.90
N LEU A 78 12.73 14.43 -10.18
CA LEU A 78 13.04 13.42 -11.20
C LEU A 78 14.55 13.26 -11.46
N ASN A 79 15.32 14.33 -11.25
CA ASN A 79 16.79 14.35 -11.37
C ASN A 79 17.47 13.87 -10.07
#